data_AF-A0A235ICS5-F1
#
_entry.id   AF-A0A235ICS5-F1
#
_cell.length_a   1.000
_cell.length_b   1.000
_cell.length_c   1.000
_cell.angle_alpha   90.00
_cell.angle_beta   90.00
_cell.angle_gamma   90.00
#
_symmetry.space_group_name_H-M   'P 1'
#
loop_
_entity.id
_entity.type
_entity.pdbx_description
1 polymer ?
#
loop_
_entity_poly.entity_id
_entity_poly.type
_entity_poly.pdbx_seq_one_letter_code
_entity_poly.pdbx_strand_id
1 'polypeptide(L)'
;MLKDIIEIIPHDNYQLYLKFEDGKEGIVDVNQLIEFTGIFAPLKDLTYFKTVKINAEWGTIHWDNGADLDPDVLYSVVTKQPIPTYRNLEEYEKSWS
;
A
#
# COMPACT_ATOMS: atom_id res chain seq x y z
N MET A 1 11.82 -6.01 2.26
CA MET A 1 11.72 -6.64 0.92
C MET A 1 10.37 -6.22 0.40
N LEU A 2 10.32 -5.65 -0.80
CA LEU A 2 9.07 -5.24 -1.43
C LEU A 2 8.16 -6.47 -1.52
N LYS A 3 6.95 -6.34 -0.99
CA LYS A 3 5.91 -7.36 -1.08
C LYS A 3 4.84 -6.83 -2.02
N ASP A 4 4.69 -7.51 -3.14
CA ASP A 4 3.72 -7.15 -4.15
C ASP A 4 2.30 -7.35 -3.62
N ILE A 5 1.43 -6.36 -3.86
CA ILE A 5 0.00 -6.46 -3.59
C ILE A 5 -0.65 -7.23 -4.74
N ILE A 6 -1.32 -8.34 -4.41
CA ILE A 6 -1.94 -9.24 -5.38
C ILE A 6 -3.47 -9.20 -5.36
N GLU A 7 -4.08 -8.62 -4.31
CA GLU A 7 -5.53 -8.47 -4.19
C GLU A 7 -5.86 -7.16 -3.49
N ILE A 8 -6.91 -6.49 -3.97
CA ILE A 8 -7.46 -5.29 -3.37
C ILE A 8 -8.99 -5.35 -3.34
N ILE A 9 -9.59 -4.96 -2.22
CA ILE A 9 -11.05 -4.76 -2.12
C ILE A 9 -11.31 -3.42 -1.43
N PRO A 10 -11.83 -2.40 -2.14
CA PRO A 10 -12.14 -1.13 -1.53
C PRO A 10 -13.47 -1.19 -0.77
N HIS A 11 -13.51 -0.55 0.39
CA HIS A 11 -14.67 -0.45 1.27
C HIS A 11 -15.11 1.01 1.44
N ASP A 12 -16.21 1.20 2.17
CA ASP A 12 -16.60 2.53 2.65
C ASP A 12 -15.58 3.03 3.70
N ASN A 13 -15.64 4.32 4.05
CA ASN A 13 -14.74 4.97 5.03
C ASN A 13 -13.25 4.99 4.65
N TYR A 14 -12.93 4.97 3.35
CA TYR A 14 -11.56 5.02 2.83
C TYR A 14 -10.69 3.82 3.24
N GLN A 15 -11.32 2.66 3.45
CA GLN A 15 -10.64 1.44 3.79
C GLN A 15 -10.35 0.59 2.56
N LEU A 16 -9.17 -0.03 2.52
CA LEU A 16 -8.78 -1.02 1.52
C LEU A 16 -8.40 -2.32 2.23
N TYR A 17 -9.04 -3.42 1.86
CA TYR A 17 -8.44 -4.73 2.08
C TYR A 17 -7.32 -4.94 1.08
N LEU A 18 -6.16 -5.36 1.56
CA LEU A 18 -4.99 -5.68 0.77
C LEU A 18 -4.53 -7.11 1.09
N LYS A 19 -4.06 -7.82 0.06
CA LYS A 19 -3.33 -9.09 0.19
C LYS A 19 -1.99 -9.00 -0.52
N PHE A 20 -0.96 -9.46 0.16
CA PHE A 20 0.41 -9.52 -0.35
C PHE A 20 0.75 -10.92 -0.86
N GLU A 21 1.73 -11.00 -1.76
CA GLU A 21 2.20 -12.26 -2.38
C GLU A 21 2.66 -13.34 -1.38
N ASP A 22 3.08 -12.95 -0.18
CA ASP A 22 3.51 -13.86 0.90
C ASP A 22 2.35 -14.34 1.79
N GLY A 23 1.12 -13.99 1.40
CA GLY A 23 -0.12 -14.38 2.08
C GLY A 23 -0.48 -13.51 3.28
N LYS A 24 0.26 -12.43 3.58
CA LYS A 24 -0.18 -11.44 4.56
C LYS A 24 -1.33 -10.63 3.99
N GLU A 25 -2.32 -10.33 4.82
CA GLU A 25 -3.52 -9.60 4.41
C GLU A 25 -4.10 -8.81 5.57
N GLY A 26 -4.83 -7.73 5.25
CA GLY A 26 -5.45 -6.88 6.26
C GLY A 26 -6.13 -5.64 5.68
N ILE A 27 -6.78 -4.90 6.57
CA ILE A 27 -7.45 -3.63 6.24
C ILE A 27 -6.49 -2.47 6.53
N VAL A 28 -6.32 -1.59 5.54
CA VAL A 28 -5.66 -0.29 5.67
C VAL A 28 -6.71 0.80 5.64
N ASP A 29 -6.69 1.68 6.65
CA ASP A 29 -7.46 2.91 6.64
C ASP A 29 -6.64 4.03 6.00
N VAL A 30 -6.95 4.37 4.74
CA VAL A 30 -6.18 5.35 3.97
C VAL A 30 -6.31 6.75 4.56
N ASN A 31 -7.42 7.06 5.25
CA ASN A 31 -7.60 8.38 5.88
C ASN A 31 -6.58 8.66 6.99
N GLN A 32 -5.93 7.61 7.53
CA GLN A 32 -4.90 7.73 8.56
C GLN A 32 -3.49 7.88 7.97
N LEU A 33 -3.33 7.64 6.67
CA LEU A 33 -2.04 7.66 5.98
C LEU A 33 -1.80 8.95 5.22
N ILE A 34 -2.87 9.61 4.75
CA ILE A 34 -2.76 10.79 3.87
C ILE A 34 -3.68 11.91 4.35
N GLU A 35 -3.31 13.14 4.01
CA GLU A 35 -4.25 14.24 3.94
C GLU A 35 -4.86 14.29 2.53
N PHE A 36 -6.17 14.52 2.43
CA PHE A 36 -6.88 14.65 1.14
C PHE A 36 -6.64 16.03 0.49
N THR A 37 -5.39 16.32 0.18
CA THR A 37 -4.94 17.56 -0.46
C THR A 37 -3.97 17.23 -1.60
N GLY A 38 -3.67 18.20 -2.47
CA GLY A 38 -2.75 18.00 -3.58
C GLY A 38 -3.14 16.84 -4.50
N ILE A 39 -2.19 15.93 -4.78
CA ILE A 39 -2.41 14.75 -5.62
C ILE A 39 -3.47 13.80 -5.05
N PHE A 40 -3.69 13.81 -3.74
CA PHE A 40 -4.70 12.98 -3.07
C PHE A 40 -6.07 13.64 -2.95
N ALA A 41 -6.21 14.93 -3.32
CA ALA A 41 -7.48 15.65 -3.20
C ALA A 41 -8.67 14.94 -3.90
N PRO A 42 -8.51 14.34 -5.10
CA PRO A 42 -9.61 13.59 -5.74
C PRO A 42 -10.07 12.37 -4.95
N LEU A 43 -9.22 11.79 -4.09
CA LEU A 43 -9.56 10.61 -3.29
C LEU A 43 -10.58 10.90 -2.18
N LYS A 44 -10.89 12.18 -1.93
CA LYS A 44 -11.97 12.58 -1.01
C LYS A 44 -13.36 12.20 -1.55
N ASP A 45 -13.51 12.04 -2.86
CA ASP A 45 -14.71 11.44 -3.44
C ASP A 45 -14.59 9.92 -3.30
N LEU A 46 -15.45 9.32 -2.48
CA LEU A 46 -15.43 7.87 -2.22
C LEU A 46 -15.69 7.05 -3.50
N THR A 47 -16.42 7.59 -4.48
CA THR A 47 -16.63 6.93 -5.77
C THR A 47 -15.32 6.84 -6.55
N TYR A 48 -14.54 7.92 -6.55
CA TYR A 48 -13.22 7.97 -7.17
C TYR A 48 -12.19 7.13 -6.38
N PHE A 49 -12.21 7.21 -5.06
CA PHE A 49 -11.38 6.36 -4.19
C PHE A 49 -11.55 4.87 -4.51
N LYS A 50 -12.78 4.42 -4.77
CA LYS A 50 -13.09 3.01 -5.10
C LYS A 50 -12.58 2.57 -6.47
N THR A 51 -12.06 3.47 -7.31
CA THR A 51 -11.42 3.10 -8.59
C THR A 51 -9.95 2.69 -8.43
N VAL A 52 -9.47 2.50 -7.20
CA VAL A 52 -8.11 2.01 -6.90
C VAL A 52 -7.78 0.76 -7.73
N LYS A 53 -6.53 0.68 -8.19
CA LYS A 53 -6.02 -0.42 -9.03
C LYS A 53 -4.69 -0.91 -8.50
N ILE A 54 -4.38 -2.17 -8.75
CA ILE A 54 -3.04 -2.71 -8.57
C ILE A 54 -2.20 -2.35 -9.80
N ASN A 55 -1.01 -1.79 -9.57
CA ASN A 55 0.06 -1.73 -10.56
C ASN A 55 1.03 -2.89 -10.31
N ALA A 56 0.92 -3.94 -11.13
CA ALA A 56 1.75 -5.13 -11.02
C ALA A 56 3.23 -4.89 -11.39
N GLU A 57 3.54 -3.84 -12.13
CA GLU A 57 4.94 -3.49 -12.45
C GLU A 57 5.65 -2.86 -11.24
N TRP A 58 4.91 -2.12 -10.42
CA TRP A 58 5.44 -1.41 -9.25
C TRP A 58 5.15 -2.15 -7.93
N GLY A 59 4.40 -3.25 -7.98
CA GLY A 59 4.02 -4.04 -6.79
C GLY A 59 3.07 -3.32 -5.82
N THR A 60 2.42 -2.23 -6.23
CA THR A 60 1.62 -1.37 -5.34
C THR A 60 0.25 -0.98 -5.91
N ILE A 61 -0.50 -0.15 -5.19
CA ILE A 61 -1.80 0.40 -5.59
C ILE A 61 -1.69 1.84 -6.10
N HIS A 62 -2.57 2.20 -7.02
CA HIS A 62 -2.64 3.55 -7.58
C HIS A 62 -4.06 3.94 -8.03
N TRP A 63 -4.22 5.23 -8.33
CA TRP A 63 -5.39 5.82 -8.99
C TRP A 63 -5.01 6.46 -10.33
N ASP A 64 -6.01 6.72 -11.18
CA ASP A 64 -5.80 7.21 -12.55
C ASP A 64 -5.25 8.64 -12.62
N ASN A 65 -5.31 9.41 -11.53
CA ASN A 65 -4.67 10.71 -11.42
C ASN A 65 -3.17 10.63 -11.10
N GLY A 66 -2.61 9.42 -10.96
CA GLY A 66 -1.21 9.18 -10.64
C GLY A 66 -0.89 9.17 -9.15
N ALA A 67 -1.89 9.25 -8.27
CA ALA A 67 -1.67 8.99 -6.84
C ALA A 67 -1.36 7.50 -6.63
N ASP A 68 -0.35 7.22 -5.81
CA ASP A 68 0.02 5.89 -5.33
C ASP A 68 0.33 5.91 -3.83
N LEU A 69 0.49 4.73 -3.23
CA LEU A 69 0.94 4.58 -1.85
C LEU A 69 2.14 3.64 -1.80
N ASP A 70 3.10 3.94 -0.94
CA ASP A 70 4.32 3.13 -0.79
C ASP A 70 3.99 1.71 -0.28
N PRO A 71 4.37 0.64 -1.00
CA PRO A 71 4.06 -0.73 -0.61
C PRO A 71 4.70 -1.15 0.73
N ASP A 72 5.87 -0.62 1.09
CA ASP A 72 6.50 -0.91 2.39
C ASP A 72 5.70 -0.29 3.55
N VAL A 73 5.12 0.89 3.34
CA VAL A 73 4.22 1.53 4.32
C VAL A 73 2.95 0.70 4.48
N LEU A 74 2.33 0.29 3.37
CA LEU A 74 1.12 -0.54 3.40
C LEU A 74 1.37 -1.89 4.09
N TYR A 75 2.49 -2.54 3.78
CA TYR A 75 2.87 -3.80 4.39
C TYR A 75 3.15 -3.66 5.89
N SER A 76 3.85 -2.60 6.29
CA SER A 76 4.07 -2.24 7.69
C SER A 76 2.76 -2.07 8.46
N VAL A 77 1.77 -1.36 7.90
CA VAL A 77 0.46 -1.17 8.53
C VAL A 77 -0.28 -2.50 8.70
N VAL A 78 -0.30 -3.32 7.65
CA VAL A 78 -1.01 -4.62 7.67
C VAL A 78 -0.38 -5.60 8.66
N THR A 79 0.95 -5.68 8.68
CA THR A 79 1.68 -6.67 9.48
C THR A 79 2.10 -6.18 10.86
N LYS A 80 2.00 -4.86 11.10
CA LYS A 80 2.55 -4.15 12.28
C LYS A 80 4.08 -4.32 12.41
N GLN A 81 4.75 -4.70 11.34
CA GLN A 81 6.21 -4.76 11.29
C GLN A 81 6.75 -3.36 11.00
N PRO A 82 7.95 -3.01 11.50
CA PRO A 82 8.56 -1.75 11.15
C PRO A 82 8.84 -1.66 9.64
N ILE A 83 8.72 -0.45 9.09
CA ILE A 83 9.16 -0.16 7.72
C ILE A 83 10.65 -0.55 7.60
N PRO A 84 11.06 -1.27 6.54
CA PRO A 84 12.46 -1.60 6.32
C PRO A 84 13.32 -0.34 6.32
N THR A 85 14.42 -0.36 7.08
CA THR A 85 15.44 0.68 7.00
C THR A 85 16.61 0.19 6.16
N TYR A 86 17.40 1.10 5.59
CA TYR A 86 18.62 0.75 4.82
C TYR A 86 19.54 -0.24 5.56
N ARG A 87 19.65 -0.13 6.90
CA ARG A 87 20.45 -1.07 7.71
C ARG A 87 19.91 -2.51 7.69
N ASN A 88 18.59 -2.65 7.70
CA ASN A 88 17.93 -3.95 7.72
C ASN A 88 17.96 -4.62 6.33
N LEU A 89 18.09 -3.85 5.25
CA LEU A 89 18.21 -4.37 3.88
C LEU A 89 19.58 -5.02 3.64
N GLU A 90 20.67 -4.41 4.09
CA GLU A 90 22.01 -5.01 3.97
C GLU A 90 22.12 -6.35 4.72
N GLU A 91 21.55 -6.43 5.93
CA GLU A 91 21.54 -7.67 6.71
C GLU A 91 20.69 -8.75 6.04
N TYR A 92 19.58 -8.35 5.42
CA TYR A 92 18.74 -9.27 4.64
C TYR A 92 19.48 -9.78 3.40
N GLU A 93 20.06 -8.92 2.56
CA GLU A 93 20.80 -9.33 1.36
C GLU A 93 21.97 -10.27 1.69
N LYS A 94 22.67 -10.02 2.80
CA LYS A 94 23.72 -10.91 3.34
C LYS A 94 23.20 -12.27 3.81
N SER A 95 21.91 -12.39 4.16
CA SER A 95 21.31 -13.66 4.60
C SER A 95 20.88 -14.56 3.42
N TRP A 96 20.82 -14.02 2.21
CA TRP A 96 20.48 -14.74 0.97
C TRP A 96 21.66 -14.79 -0.03
N SER A 97 22.87 -14.42 0.40
CA SER A 97 24.13 -14.59 -0.33
C SER A 97 25.04 -15.61 0.35
#